data_AF-A0A2W5FGY8-F1
#
_entry.id   AF-A0A2W5FGY8-F1
#
_cell.length_a   1.000
_cell.length_b   1.000
_cell.length_c   1.000
_cell.angle_alpha   90.00
_cell.angle_beta   90.00
_cell.angle_gamma   90.00
#
_symmetry.space_group_name_H-M   'P 1'
#
loop_
_entity.id
_entity.type
_entity.pdbx_description
1 polymer ?
#
loop_
_entity_poly.entity_id
_entity_poly.type
_entity_poly.pdbx_seq_one_letter_code
_entity_poly.pdbx_strand_id
1 'polypeptide(L)'
;MLPVNPKHPDLIDLRVHGYCTGIDAEGIPDRGPLVITADARFWEQVMLAFRYLGDEAKPSKGKGRDSYWLKHEVEYWTEQLGGRHYIPNGALIVAAVMKGLTVRRSEFKYSPNAMIGVSVRPQQRPSQQRNKRTRT
;
A
#
# COMPACT_ATOMS: atom_id res chain seq x y z
N MET A 1 -13.77 -17.91 4.92
CA MET A 1 -13.34 -17.87 6.34
C MET A 1 -11.83 -17.72 6.35
N LEU A 2 -11.29 -16.64 6.93
CA LEU A 2 -9.83 -16.41 6.93
C LEU A 2 -9.16 -17.35 7.95
N PRO A 3 -7.92 -17.81 7.70
CA PRO A 3 -7.22 -18.66 8.67
C PRO A 3 -6.88 -17.85 9.93
N VAL A 4 -7.33 -18.32 11.09
CA VAL A 4 -6.97 -17.76 12.40
C VAL A 4 -5.76 -18.51 12.97
N ASN A 5 -4.86 -17.78 13.64
CA ASN A 5 -3.71 -18.39 14.28
C ASN A 5 -4.16 -19.20 15.52
N PRO A 6 -3.85 -20.50 15.61
CA PRO A 6 -4.34 -21.35 16.71
C PRO A 6 -3.75 -20.98 18.08
N LYS A 7 -2.62 -20.25 18.13
CA LYS A 7 -2.01 -19.76 19.38
C LYS A 7 -2.49 -18.36 19.76
N HIS A 8 -2.96 -17.59 18.79
CA HIS A 8 -3.42 -16.21 18.94
C HIS A 8 -4.69 -16.01 18.12
N PRO A 9 -5.87 -16.37 18.66
CA PRO A 9 -7.13 -16.39 17.90
C PRO A 9 -7.61 -14.99 17.45
N ASP A 10 -7.02 -13.94 18.01
CA ASP A 10 -7.18 -12.54 17.62
C ASP A 10 -6.35 -12.14 16.38
N LEU A 11 -5.37 -12.96 16.00
CA LEU A 11 -4.51 -12.75 14.85
C LEU A 11 -4.97 -13.61 13.67
N ILE A 12 -5.02 -12.98 12.50
CA ILE A 12 -5.31 -13.66 11.24
C ILE A 12 -3.96 -13.96 10.57
N ASP A 13 -3.72 -15.24 10.31
CA ASP A 13 -2.55 -15.73 9.59
C ASP A 13 -2.90 -15.83 8.10
N LEU A 14 -2.49 -14.83 7.34
CA LEU A 14 -2.60 -14.86 5.89
C LEU A 14 -1.23 -15.17 5.29
N ARG A 15 -1.15 -16.37 4.70
CA ARG A 15 -0.04 -16.72 3.82
C ARG A 15 -0.27 -16.02 2.50
N VAL A 16 0.39 -14.90 2.31
CA VAL A 16 0.39 -14.21 1.02
C VAL A 16 1.41 -14.92 0.16
N HIS A 17 0.93 -15.73 -0.79
CA HIS A 17 1.75 -16.24 -1.88
C HIS A 17 2.05 -15.08 -2.84
N GLY A 18 2.91 -14.16 -2.40
CA GLY A 18 3.51 -13.17 -3.26
C GLY A 18 4.64 -13.84 -4.01
N TYR A 19 4.50 -13.99 -5.32
CA TYR A 19 5.65 -14.26 -6.18
C TYR A 19 6.47 -12.97 -6.20
N CYS A 20 7.42 -12.83 -5.29
CA CYS A 20 8.50 -11.87 -5.46
C CYS A 20 9.37 -12.41 -6.60
N THR A 21 8.97 -12.18 -7.85
CA THR A 21 9.70 -12.66 -9.05
C THR A 21 11.04 -11.95 -9.25
N GLY A 22 11.62 -11.39 -8.20
CA GLY A 22 12.87 -10.67 -8.21
C GLY A 22 13.88 -11.38 -7.34
N ILE A 23 14.91 -11.88 -7.98
CA ILE A 23 16.22 -12.08 -7.36
C ILE A 23 16.61 -10.71 -6.77
N ASP A 24 16.98 -10.65 -5.50
CA ASP A 24 17.48 -9.40 -4.92
C ASP A 24 18.82 -8.99 -5.58
N ALA A 25 19.33 -7.81 -5.25
CA ALA A 25 20.62 -7.33 -5.78
C ALA A 25 21.81 -8.25 -5.46
N GLU A 26 21.62 -9.24 -4.59
CA GLU A 26 22.62 -10.20 -4.12
C GLU A 26 22.49 -11.57 -4.79
N GLY A 27 21.52 -11.76 -5.71
CA GLY A 27 21.37 -13.03 -6.41
C GLY A 27 20.54 -14.08 -5.66
N ILE A 28 19.84 -13.71 -4.57
CA ILE A 28 19.14 -14.67 -3.71
C ILE A 28 17.73 -14.97 -4.26
N PRO A 29 17.40 -16.26 -4.53
CA PRO A 29 16.08 -16.65 -4.98
C PRO A 29 15.02 -16.55 -3.88
N ASP A 30 13.78 -16.35 -4.33
CA ASP A 30 12.53 -16.16 -3.60
C ASP A 30 12.46 -16.89 -2.23
N ARG A 31 12.31 -16.15 -1.13
CA ARG A 31 12.44 -16.62 0.27
C ARG A 31 11.23 -17.43 0.78
N GLY A 32 10.46 -18.05 -0.11
CA GLY A 32 9.21 -18.72 0.23
C GLY A 32 8.07 -17.75 0.57
N PRO A 33 6.90 -18.27 0.99
CA PRO A 33 5.71 -17.45 1.18
C PRO A 33 5.92 -16.43 2.31
N LEU A 34 5.55 -15.17 2.03
CA LEU A 34 5.49 -14.13 3.05
C LEU A 34 4.33 -14.46 4.01
N VAL A 35 4.66 -14.83 5.24
CA VAL A 35 3.68 -15.03 6.31
C VAL A 35 3.51 -13.71 7.05
N ILE A 36 2.30 -13.17 7.04
CA ILE A 36 1.95 -11.97 7.78
C ILE A 36 0.96 -12.36 8.86
N THR A 37 1.35 -12.14 10.11
CA THR A 37 0.49 -12.30 11.27
C THR A 37 0.12 -10.91 11.76
N ALA A 38 -1.17 -10.58 11.75
CA ALA A 38 -1.65 -9.27 12.16
C ALA A 38 -3.08 -9.35 12.71
N ASP A 39 -3.47 -8.36 13.51
CA ASP A 39 -4.83 -8.23 14.04
C ASP A 39 -5.85 -7.90 12.94
N ALA A 40 -7.13 -8.05 13.26
CA ALA A 40 -8.23 -7.80 12.34
C ALA A 40 -8.25 -6.35 11.80
N ARG A 41 -7.82 -5.37 12.62
CA ARG A 41 -7.81 -3.96 12.24
C ARG A 41 -6.75 -3.69 11.17
N PHE A 42 -5.56 -4.27 11.30
CA PHE A 42 -4.53 -4.17 10.28
C PHE A 42 -5.00 -4.79 8.95
N TRP A 43 -5.68 -5.93 9.00
CA TRP A 43 -6.23 -6.55 7.78
C TRP A 43 -7.31 -5.72 7.12
N GLU A 44 -8.17 -5.05 7.87
CA GLU A 44 -9.12 -4.07 7.31
C GLU A 44 -8.38 -2.97 6.54
N GLN A 45 -7.31 -2.42 7.11
CA GLN A 45 -6.48 -1.40 6.47
C GLN A 45 -5.79 -1.92 5.20
N VAL A 46 -5.30 -3.17 5.21
CA VAL A 46 -4.75 -3.83 4.02
C VAL A 46 -5.81 -3.96 2.94
N MET A 47 -7.02 -4.38 3.29
CA MET A 47 -8.11 -4.58 2.31
C MET A 47 -8.61 -3.26 1.72
N LEU A 48 -8.66 -2.18 2.50
CA LEU A 48 -8.94 -0.83 2.00
C LEU A 48 -7.88 -0.36 1.00
N ALA A 49 -6.60 -0.52 1.35
CA ALA A 49 -5.50 -0.19 0.46
C ALA A 49 -5.49 -1.08 -0.80
N PHE A 50 -5.81 -2.37 -0.67
CA PHE A 50 -5.95 -3.29 -1.80
C PHE A 50 -7.07 -2.82 -2.74
N ARG A 51 -8.23 -2.46 -2.20
CA ARG A 51 -9.34 -1.96 -3.02
C ARG A 51 -8.96 -0.67 -3.74
N TYR A 52 -8.40 0.31 -3.03
CA TYR A 52 -7.92 1.56 -3.64
C TYR A 52 -6.94 1.31 -4.80
N LEU A 53 -5.95 0.42 -4.61
CA LEU A 53 -4.99 0.07 -5.67
C LEU A 53 -5.64 -0.64 -6.87
N GLY A 54 -6.84 -1.21 -6.71
CA GLY A 54 -7.60 -1.83 -7.80
C GLY A 54 -8.49 -0.84 -8.55
N ASP A 55 -9.10 0.07 -7.81
CA ASP A 55 -10.11 1.00 -8.33
C ASP A 55 -9.44 2.26 -8.93
N GLU A 56 -8.40 2.78 -8.28
CA GLU A 56 -7.83 4.10 -8.60
C GLU A 56 -6.43 4.03 -9.25
N ALA A 57 -5.71 2.93 -9.07
CA ALA A 57 -4.32 2.79 -9.53
C ALA A 57 -4.19 1.93 -10.79
N LYS A 58 -3.20 2.28 -11.62
CA LYS A 58 -2.80 1.48 -12.78
C LYS A 58 -1.35 1.03 -12.63
N PRO A 59 -0.99 -0.24 -12.91
CA PRO A 59 0.41 -0.66 -12.92
C PRO A 59 1.25 0.24 -13.84
N SER A 60 2.45 0.60 -13.39
CA SER A 60 3.37 1.47 -14.12
C SER A 60 4.74 0.83 -14.22
N LYS A 61 5.34 0.91 -15.42
CA LYS A 61 6.74 0.52 -15.66
C LYS A 61 7.73 1.65 -15.32
N GLY A 62 7.25 2.86 -15.05
CA GLY A 62 8.07 4.05 -14.77
C GLY A 62 8.51 4.17 -13.30
N LYS A 63 8.94 5.37 -12.92
CA LYS A 63 9.20 5.70 -11.50
C LYS A 63 7.89 5.51 -10.73
N GLY A 64 7.87 4.54 -9.82
CA GLY A 64 6.72 4.25 -8.98
C GLY A 64 6.37 5.41 -8.04
N ARG A 65 5.40 5.19 -7.16
CA ARG A 65 5.02 6.15 -6.12
C ARG A 65 5.51 5.68 -4.76
N ASP A 66 5.94 6.63 -3.94
CA ASP A 66 6.35 6.35 -2.57
C ASP A 66 5.11 5.94 -1.74
N SER A 67 5.26 4.86 -0.97
CA SER A 67 4.20 4.31 -0.13
C SER A 67 3.65 5.31 0.89
N TYR A 68 4.49 6.22 1.40
CA TYR A 68 4.05 7.27 2.31
C TYR A 68 3.08 8.25 1.63
N TRP A 69 3.37 8.63 0.38
CA TRP A 69 2.45 9.49 -0.37
C TRP A 69 1.16 8.74 -0.72
N LEU A 70 1.27 7.51 -1.20
CA LEU A 70 0.13 6.69 -1.58
C LEU A 70 -0.81 6.41 -0.41
N LYS A 71 -0.32 6.13 0.80
CA LYS A 71 -1.21 5.85 1.93
C LYS A 71 -2.11 7.05 2.23
N HIS A 72 -1.62 8.28 2.07
CA HIS A 72 -2.44 9.48 2.27
C HIS A 72 -3.50 9.65 1.17
N GLU A 73 -3.24 9.19 -0.04
CA GLU A 73 -4.28 9.15 -1.07
C GLU A 73 -5.35 8.09 -0.76
N VAL A 74 -4.97 6.95 -0.18
CA VAL A 74 -5.96 5.96 0.32
C VAL A 74 -6.80 6.59 1.43
N GLU A 75 -6.18 7.20 2.45
CA GLU A 75 -6.89 7.86 3.55
C GLU A 75 -7.87 8.90 3.03
N TYR A 76 -7.44 9.72 2.06
CA TYR A 76 -8.28 10.73 1.44
C TYR A 76 -9.42 10.11 0.61
N TRP A 77 -9.15 9.08 -0.19
CA TRP A 77 -10.17 8.35 -0.93
C TRP A 77 -11.23 7.75 0.00
N THR A 78 -10.82 7.15 1.12
CA THR A 78 -11.78 6.64 2.11
C THR A 78 -12.64 7.76 2.70
N GLU A 79 -12.05 8.93 2.99
CA GLU A 79 -12.77 10.09 3.49
C GLU A 79 -13.85 10.55 2.50
N GLN A 80 -13.57 10.54 1.20
CA GLN A 80 -14.56 10.85 0.15
C GLN A 80 -15.69 9.81 0.07
N LEU A 81 -15.45 8.57 0.49
CA LEU A 81 -16.47 7.52 0.59
C LEU A 81 -17.27 7.60 1.90
N GLY A 82 -17.02 8.60 2.75
CA GLY A 82 -17.73 8.81 4.01
C GLY A 82 -17.10 8.15 5.23
N GLY A 83 -15.89 7.58 5.11
CA GLY A 83 -15.17 6.94 6.23
C GLY A 83 -13.74 7.44 6.36
N ARG A 84 -13.36 8.00 7.50
CA ARG A 84 -11.97 8.41 7.72
C ARG A 84 -11.17 7.27 8.34
N HIS A 85 -10.35 6.60 7.54
CA HIS A 85 -9.48 5.52 8.01
C HIS A 85 -8.02 5.97 8.05
N TYR A 86 -7.29 5.54 9.07
CA TYR A 86 -5.82 5.65 9.09
C TYR A 86 -5.21 4.43 8.40
N ILE A 87 -4.25 4.66 7.51
CA ILE A 87 -3.57 3.60 6.76
C ILE A 87 -2.08 3.61 7.08
N PRO A 88 -1.53 2.60 7.78
CA PRO A 88 -0.09 2.50 7.98
C PRO A 88 0.60 2.15 6.66
N ASN A 89 1.84 2.62 6.47
CA ASN A 89 2.64 2.32 5.28
C ASN A 89 2.74 0.81 5.02
N GLY A 90 2.91 0.01 6.08
CA GLY A 90 2.98 -1.45 6.00
C GLY A 90 1.74 -2.08 5.38
N ALA A 91 0.54 -1.61 5.73
CA ALA A 91 -0.69 -2.15 5.17
C ALA A 91 -0.79 -1.93 3.65
N LEU A 92 -0.38 -0.75 3.17
CA LEU A 92 -0.32 -0.45 1.74
C LEU A 92 0.72 -1.31 1.01
N ILE A 93 1.90 -1.50 1.60
CA ILE A 93 2.96 -2.33 1.01
C ILE A 93 2.48 -3.77 0.87
N VAL A 94 1.87 -4.32 1.92
CA VAL A 94 1.27 -5.66 1.91
C VAL A 94 0.21 -5.77 0.82
N ALA A 95 -0.70 -4.79 0.73
CA ALA A 95 -1.72 -4.75 -0.30
C ALA A 95 -1.13 -4.73 -1.73
N ALA A 96 -0.04 -4.00 -1.95
CA ALA A 96 0.65 -3.96 -3.24
C ALA A 96 1.29 -5.29 -3.60
N VAL A 97 1.95 -5.96 -2.63
CA VAL A 97 2.49 -7.32 -2.82
C VAL A 97 1.37 -8.31 -3.14
N MET A 98 0.25 -8.26 -2.40
CA MET A 98 -0.92 -9.11 -2.66
C MET A 98 -1.51 -8.92 -4.07
N LYS A 99 -1.43 -7.71 -4.63
CA LYS A 99 -1.85 -7.43 -6.01
C LYS A 99 -0.84 -7.84 -7.09
N GLY A 100 0.35 -8.31 -6.71
CA GLY A 100 1.42 -8.60 -7.67
C GLY A 100 2.00 -7.32 -8.31
N LEU A 101 1.91 -6.18 -7.62
CA LEU A 101 2.55 -4.94 -8.08
C LEU A 101 4.05 -4.99 -7.79
N THR A 102 4.84 -4.29 -8.60
CA THR A 102 6.27 -4.10 -8.29
C THR A 102 6.42 -3.28 -7.02
N VAL A 103 7.14 -3.81 -6.03
CA VAL A 103 7.50 -3.11 -4.80
C VAL A 103 9.03 -3.09 -4.70
N ARG A 104 9.61 -1.91 -4.54
CA ARG A 104 11.06 -1.72 -4.38
C ARG A 104 11.32 -0.94 -3.10
N ARG A 105 12.47 -1.16 -2.47
CA ARG A 105 12.88 -0.34 -1.32
C ARG A 105 12.99 1.13 -1.74
N SER A 106 12.62 2.05 -0.84
CA SER A 106 12.88 3.47 -1.04
C SER A 106 14.39 3.72 -1.21
N GLU A 107 14.75 4.75 -1.97
CA GLU A 107 16.14 5.17 -2.21
C GLU A 107 16.83 5.61 -0.89
N PHE A 108 16.03 6.01 0.10
CA PHE A 108 16.53 6.35 1.44
C PHE A 108 16.79 5.07 2.25
N LYS A 109 18.07 4.76 2.49
CA LYS A 109 18.56 3.51 3.12
C LYS A 109 17.80 3.08 4.38
N TYR A 110 17.40 4.01 5.24
CA TYR A 110 16.71 3.73 6.51
C TYR A 110 15.23 4.09 6.51
N SER A 111 14.67 4.44 5.35
CA SER A 111 13.24 4.72 5.27
C SER A 111 12.43 3.42 5.36
N PRO A 112 11.34 3.41 6.15
CA PRO A 112 10.39 2.30 6.16
C PRO A 112 9.50 2.29 4.91
N ASN A 113 9.70 3.22 3.97
CA ASN A 113 8.88 3.35 2.77
C ASN A 113 9.35 2.42 1.65
N ALA A 114 8.44 2.16 0.73
CA ALA A 114 8.70 1.45 -0.52
C ALA A 114 8.22 2.27 -1.73
N MET A 115 8.88 2.07 -2.86
CA MET A 115 8.43 2.54 -4.16
C MET A 115 7.51 1.47 -4.77
N ILE A 116 6.26 1.84 -5.04
CA ILE A 116 5.23 0.96 -5.59
C ILE A 116 5.03 1.31 -7.07
N GLY A 117 5.13 0.31 -7.95
CA GLY A 117 5.05 0.42 -9.42
C GLY A 117 3.65 0.71 -9.93
N VAL A 118 3.09 1.86 -9.56
CA VAL A 118 1.77 2.32 -9.98
C VAL A 118 1.79 3.76 -10.45
N SER A 119 0.82 4.08 -11.30
CA SER A 119 0.39 5.44 -11.62
C SER A 119 -1.01 5.63 -11.04
N VAL A 120 -1.22 6.79 -10.43
CA VAL A 120 -2.49 7.22 -9.86
C VAL A 120 -2.71 8.66 -10.28
N ARG A 121 -3.96 8.99 -10.60
CA ARG A 121 -4.34 10.38 -10.81
C ARG A 121 -4.48 11.04 -9.44
N PRO A 122 -3.69 12.08 -9.11
CA PRO A 122 -3.82 12.76 -7.82
C PRO A 122 -5.25 13.26 -7.62
N GLN A 123 -5.83 12.98 -6.47
CA GLN A 123 -7.16 13.51 -6.16
C GLN A 123 -7.02 14.99 -5.79
N GLN A 124 -7.90 15.84 -6.32
CA GLN A 124 -7.87 17.28 -6.01
C GLN A 124 -8.36 17.48 -4.58
N ARG A 125 -7.48 17.94 -3.69
CA ARG A 125 -7.86 18.34 -2.33
C ARG A 125 -8.49 19.75 -2.40
N PRO A 126 -9.70 19.96 -1.84
CA PRO A 126 -10.40 21.26 -1.87
C PRO A 126 -9.55 22.43 -1.35
N SER A 127 -8.61 22.17 -0.43
CA SER A 127 -7.79 23.19 0.22
C SER A 127 -6.63 23.74 -0.62
N GLN A 128 -6.36 23.21 -1.82
CA GLN A 128 -5.36 23.78 -2.73
C GLN A 128 -5.91 24.84 -3.70
N GLN A 129 -7.22 25.12 -3.70
CA GLN A 129 -7.77 26.34 -4.31
C GLN A 129 -7.54 27.56 -3.40
N ARG A 130 -6.31 27.75 -2.90
CA ARG A 130 -5.93 28.94 -2.14
C ARG A 130 -5.53 30.04 -3.13
N ASN A 131 -6.52 30.87 -3.48
CA ASN A 131 -6.40 32.24 -3.99
C ASN A 131 -5.19 32.54 -4.91
N LYS A 132 -5.30 32.20 -6.20
CA LYS A 132 -4.70 33.04 -7.25
C LYS A 132 -5.58 34.28 -7.43
N ARG A 133 -5.70 35.13 -6.41
CA ARG A 133 -6.25 36.49 -6.61
C ARG A 133 -5.18 37.27 -7.37
N THR A 134 -5.43 37.47 -8.64
CA THR A 134 -4.76 38.41 -9.53
C THR A 134 -4.56 39.74 -8.81
N ARG A 135 -3.31 40.14 -8.58
CA ARG A 135 -2.95 41.54 -8.37
C ARG A 135 -3.15 42.22 -9.73
N THR A 136 -4.26 42.94 -9.87
CA THR A 136 -4.45 44.00 -10.87
C THR A 136 -3.67 45.23 -10.48
#